data_AF-A0A941LIT8-F1
#
_entry.id   AF-A0A941LIT8-F1
#
_cell.length_a   1.000
_cell.length_b   1.000
_cell.length_c   1.000
_cell.angle_alpha   90.00
_cell.angle_beta   90.00
_cell.angle_gamma   90.00
#
_symmetry.space_group_name_H-M   'P 1'
#
loop_
_entity.id
_entity.type
_entity.pdbx_description
1 polymer ?
#
loop_
_entity_poly.entity_id
_entity_poly.type
_entity_poly.pdbx_seq_one_letter_code
_entity_poly.pdbx_strand_id
1 'polypeptide(L)' 'MTCRKCKGLMIQERQPAVSSSTVILRCLNCGLIIDPLIELNRSNHMRAKAA' A
#
# COMPACT_ATOMS: atom_id res chain seq x y z
N MET A 1 -7.83 8.99 4.76
CA MET A 1 -6.67 8.07 4.72
C MET A 1 -6.34 7.64 6.14
N THR A 2 -6.76 6.43 6.53
CA THR A 2 -6.68 5.96 7.92
C THR A 2 -6.07 4.56 7.96
N CYS A 3 -5.12 4.34 8.86
CA CYS A 3 -4.38 3.10 8.95
C CYS A 3 -5.29 1.93 9.34
N ARG A 4 -5.26 0.85 8.55
CA ARG A 4 -6.03 -0.37 8.83
C ARG A 4 -5.60 -1.06 10.13
N LYS A 5 -4.33 -0.91 10.53
CA LYS A 5 -3.74 -1.54 11.73
C LYS A 5 -3.99 -0.75 13.01
N CYS A 6 -3.69 0.55 13.03
CA CYS A 6 -3.72 1.35 14.27
C CYS A 6 -4.73 2.51 14.26
N LYS A 7 -5.52 2.65 13.18
CA LYS A 7 -6.45 3.78 12.96
C LYS A 7 -5.79 5.17 12.95
N GLY A 8 -4.46 5.25 12.93
CA GLY A 8 -3.71 6.50 12.80
C GLY A 8 -3.75 7.10 11.40
N LEU A 9 -3.26 8.33 11.27
CA LEU A 9 -3.18 9.05 10.01
C LEU A 9 -2.24 8.34 9.02
N MET A 10 -2.66 8.32 7.74
CA MET A 10 -1.80 7.90 6.64
C MET A 10 -1.59 9.05 5.66
N ILE A 11 -0.39 9.11 5.09
CA ILE A 11 0.02 10.09 4.09
C ILE A 11 0.38 9.40 2.78
N GLN A 12 0.21 10.10 1.66
CA GLN A 12 0.79 9.68 0.39
C GLN A 12 2.26 10.08 0.32
N GLU A 13 3.11 9.12 -0.01
CA GLU A 13 4.53 9.34 -0.28
C GLU A 13 4.84 8.85 -1.69
N ARG A 14 5.62 9.62 -2.45
CA ARG A 14 6.18 9.14 -3.72
C ARG A 14 7.42 8.32 -3.42
N GLN A 15 7.61 7.21 -4.13
CA GLN A 15 8.82 6.39 -4.06
C GLN A 15 9.65 6.53 -5.34
N PRO A 16 10.40 7.65 -5.50
CA PRO A 16 11.18 7.90 -6.71
C PRO A 16 12.25 6.83 -6.98
N ALA A 17 12.68 6.10 -5.96
CA ALA A 17 13.63 4.99 -6.08
C ALA A 17 13.05 3.75 -6.79
N VAL A 18 11.73 3.59 -6.83
CA VAL A 18 11.04 2.45 -7.45
C VAL A 18 10.41 2.87 -8.78
N SER A 19 9.77 4.04 -8.80
CA SER A 19 9.20 4.64 -10.01
C SER A 19 8.82 6.10 -9.73
N SER A 20 8.98 6.97 -10.72
CA SER A 20 8.58 8.38 -10.64
C SER A 20 7.05 8.57 -10.46
N SER A 21 6.25 7.55 -10.76
CA SER A 21 4.79 7.57 -10.68
C SER A 21 4.22 6.77 -9.51
N THR A 22 5.02 5.94 -8.83
CA THR A 22 4.51 5.11 -7.74
C THR A 22 4.31 5.92 -6.47
N VAL A 23 3.06 5.90 -6.00
CA VAL A 23 2.64 6.51 -4.75
C VAL A 23 2.26 5.41 -3.78
N ILE A 24 2.87 5.43 -2.60
CA ILE A 24 2.52 4.56 -1.48
C ILE A 24 1.72 5.34 -0.43
N LEU A 25 1.01 4.61 0.42
CA LEU A 25 0.43 5.16 1.63
C LEU A 25 1.22 4.70 2.84
N ARG A 26 1.78 5.62 3.62
CA ARG A 26 2.49 5.31 4.86
C ARG A 26 1.74 5.83 6.07
N CYS A 27 1.59 4.99 7.09
CA CYS A 27 1.07 5.42 8.38
C CYS A 27 2.15 6.10 9.21
N LEU A 28 1.87 7.31 9.71
CA LEU A 28 2.78 8.05 10.57
C LEU A 28 2.88 7.49 11.99
N ASN A 29 1.85 6.78 12.45
CA ASN A 29 1.82 6.23 13.82
C ASN A 29 2.52 4.87 13.93
N CYS A 30 2.21 3.91 13.04
CA CYS A 30 2.73 2.53 13.17
C CYS A 30 3.59 2.05 11.99
N GLY A 31 3.87 2.90 11.01
CA GLY A 31 4.74 2.59 9.88
C GLY A 31 4.15 1.62 8.84
N LEU A 32 2.87 1.23 8.94
CA LEU A 32 2.23 0.41 7.90
C LEU A 32 2.33 1.10 6.54
N ILE A 33 2.87 0.39 5.56
CA ILE A 33 2.93 0.81 4.15
C ILE A 33 1.88 0.02 3.37
N ILE A 34 1.08 0.74 2.59
CA ILE A 34 0.18 0.17 1.58
C ILE A 34 0.71 0.62 0.23
N ASP A 35 1.27 -0.34 -0.50
CA ASP A 35 1.67 -0.18 -1.89
C ASP A 35 0.51 -0.68 -2.79
N PRO A 36 -0.11 0.19 -3.60
CA PRO A 36 -1.24 -0.20 -4.46
C PRO A 36 -0.90 -1.33 -5.44
N LEU A 37 0.34 -1.38 -5.93
CA LEU A 37 0.81 -2.40 -6.86
C LEU A 37 0.91 -3.76 -6.16
N ILE A 38 1.43 -3.79 -4.94
CA ILE A 38 1.47 -5.01 -4.12
C ILE A 38 0.06 -5.47 -3.77
N GLU A 39 -0.85 -4.56 -3.43
CA GLU A 39 -2.25 -4.88 -3.13
C GLU A 39 -2.97 -5.47 -4.35
N LEU A 40 -2.72 -4.91 -5.54
CA LEU A 40 -3.25 -5.41 -6.81
C LEU A 40 -2.69 -6.81 -7.12
N ASN A 41 -1.38 -7.00 -6.99
CA ASN A 41 -0.73 -8.28 -7.23
C ASN A 41 -1.24 -9.38 -6.28
N ARG A 42 -1.45 -9.05 -4.99
CA ARG A 42 -2.06 -9.97 -4.02
C ARG A 42 -3.50 -10.34 -4.42
N SER A 43 -4.29 -9.35 -4.83
CA SER A 43 -5.67 -9.57 -5.28
C SER A 43 -5.74 -10.47 -6.50
N ASN A 44 -4.86 -10.25 -7.48
CA ASN A 44 -4.77 -11.07 -8.69
C ASN A 44 -4.29 -12.49 -8.38
N HIS A 45 -3.30 -12.65 -7.50
CA HIS A 45 -2.82 -13.97 -7.08
C HIS A 45 -3.89 -14.77 -6.33
N MET A 46 -4.68 -14.11 -5.46
CA MET A 46 -5.80 -14.77 -4.78
C MET A 46 -6.89 -15.20 -5.76
N ARG A 47 -7.20 -14.37 -6.77
CA ARG A 47 -8.14 -14.75 -7.84
C ARG A 47 -7.63 -15.92 -8.67
N ALA A 48 -6.35 -15.92 -9.03
CA ALA A 48 -5.74 -17.01 -9.77
C ALA A 48 -5.72 -18.34 -8.99
N LYS A 49 -5.62 -18.28 -7.66
CA LYS A 49 -5.64 -19.48 -6.79
C LYS A 49 -7.04 -20.05 -6.54
N ALA A 50 -8.08 -19.25 -6.80
CA ALA A 50 -9.48 -19.63 -6.60
C ALA A 50 -10.16 -20.15 -7.89
N ALA A 51 -9.46 -20.10 -9.03
CA ALA A 51 -9.87 -20.65 -10.32
C ALA A 51 -9.23 -22.04 -10.53
#